data_AF-A0A2V8PJ16-F1
#
_entry.id   AF-A0A2V8PJ16-F1
#
_cell.length_a   1.000
_cell.length_b   1.000
_cell.length_c   1.000
_cell.angle_alpha   90.00
_cell.angle_beta   90.00
_cell.angle_gamma   90.00
#
_symmetry.space_group_name_H-M   'P 1'
#
loop_
_entity.id
_entity.type
_entity.pdbx_description
1 polymer ?
#
loop_
_entity_poly.entity_id
_entity_poly.type
_entity_poly.pdbx_seq_one_letter_code
_entity_poly.pdbx_strand_id
1 'polypeptide(L)'
;MNLVSAVTVLIVMLAMIVLAQGEKRSFEPATFYKAACLECHGSEAEKKFNPDLPEGQMIDSILNGAKAEGSRDMPAFAEKGIDETKAKALITYMKSIRE
;
A
#
# COMPACT_ATOMS: atom_id res chain seq x y z
N MET A 1 44.93 11.74 16.99
CA MET A 1 43.69 11.30 16.29
C MET A 1 44.05 10.00 15.58
N ASN A 2 43.73 8.84 16.17
CA ASN A 2 44.24 7.56 15.69
C ASN A 2 43.35 7.06 14.55
N LEU A 3 43.94 6.53 13.48
CA LEU A 3 43.23 6.01 12.30
C LEU A 3 42.09 5.05 12.66
N VAL A 4 42.28 4.27 13.72
CA VAL A 4 41.27 3.36 14.29
C VAL A 4 40.01 4.11 14.73
N SER A 5 40.14 5.23 15.46
CA SER A 5 38.99 6.02 15.95
C SER A 5 38.21 6.67 14.80
N ALA A 6 38.87 7.08 13.72
CA ALA A 6 38.21 7.67 12.56
C ALA A 6 37.34 6.64 11.81
N VAL A 7 37.86 5.41 11.67
CA VAL A 7 37.12 4.31 11.02
C VAL A 7 35.92 3.88 11.86
N THR A 8 36.04 3.83 13.19
CA THR A 8 34.91 3.45 14.06
C THR A 8 33.78 4.47 13.99
N VAL A 9 34.10 5.78 13.99
CA VAL A 9 33.10 6.85 13.88
C VAL A 9 32.38 6.81 12.53
N LEU A 10 33.10 6.53 11.44
CA LEU A 10 32.52 6.42 10.11
C LEU A 10 31.53 5.26 10.00
N ILE A 11 31.87 4.09 10.57
CA ILE A 11 31.00 2.91 10.56
C ILE A 11 29.71 3.16 11.35
N VAL A 12 29.81 3.81 12.52
CA VAL A 12 28.65 4.15 13.35
C VAL A 12 27.74 5.16 12.64
N MET A 13 28.31 6.15 11.94
CA MET A 13 27.51 7.09 11.13
C MET A 13 26.79 6.40 9.97
N LEU A 14 27.46 5.50 9.25
CA LEU A 14 26.83 4.75 8.15
C LEU A 14 25.69 3.85 8.65
N ALA A 15 25.84 3.20 9.80
CA ALA A 15 24.79 2.39 10.41
C ALA A 15 23.55 3.22 10.80
N MET A 16 23.75 4.44 11.31
CA MET A 16 22.65 5.36 11.64
C MET A 16 21.86 5.80 10.39
N ILE A 17 22.54 6.00 9.26
CA ILE A 17 21.88 6.38 7.99
C ILE A 17 20.99 5.23 7.49
N VAL A 18 21.48 3.99 7.53
CA VAL A 18 20.72 2.80 7.10
C VAL A 18 19.47 2.58 7.97
N LEU A 19 19.59 2.79 9.28
CA LEU A 19 18.45 2.68 10.21
C LEU A 19 17.41 3.78 9.97
N ALA A 20 17.84 5.01 9.67
CA ALA A 20 16.96 6.14 9.37
C ALA A 20 16.20 5.98 8.04
N GLN A 21 16.69 5.17 7.11
CA GLN A 21 16.02 4.88 5.84
C GLN A 21 14.89 3.84 5.96
N GLY A 22 14.77 3.15 7.11
CA GLY A 22 13.75 2.12 7.32
C GLY A 22 12.29 2.63 7.32
N GLU A 23 12.09 3.91 7.64
CA GLU A 23 10.76 4.54 7.80
C GLU A 23 10.20 5.18 6.52
N LYS A 24 11.03 5.40 5.48
CA LYS A 24 10.62 6.09 4.24
C LYS A 24 10.44 5.16 3.05
N ARG A 25 9.89 3.95 3.25
CA ARG A 25 9.43 3.17 2.10
C ARG A 25 8.15 3.80 1.56
N SER A 26 8.17 4.23 0.31
CA SER A 26 6.96 4.64 -0.42
C SER A 26 5.92 3.52 -0.37
N PHE A 27 4.65 3.89 -0.29
CA PHE A 27 3.57 2.90 -0.42
C PHE A 27 3.54 2.38 -1.85
N GLU A 28 3.71 1.07 -2.02
CA GLU A 28 3.72 0.40 -3.32
C GLU A 28 2.35 -0.25 -3.60
N PRO A 29 1.44 0.40 -4.34
CA PRO A 29 0.07 -0.08 -4.50
C PRO A 29 0.00 -1.43 -5.23
N ALA A 30 0.90 -1.70 -6.18
CA ALA A 30 0.96 -2.98 -6.87
C ALA A 30 1.30 -4.16 -5.94
N THR A 31 2.22 -3.95 -5.01
CA THR A 31 2.61 -4.95 -4.02
C THR A 31 1.48 -5.20 -3.04
N PHE A 32 0.84 -4.13 -2.55
CA PHE A 32 -0.30 -4.25 -1.64
C PHE A 32 -1.49 -4.94 -2.31
N TYR A 33 -1.79 -4.59 -3.57
CA TYR A 33 -2.86 -5.21 -4.34
C TYR A 33 -2.68 -6.73 -4.44
N LYS A 34 -1.49 -7.19 -4.79
CA LYS A 34 -1.16 -8.63 -4.86
C LYS A 34 -1.36 -9.34 -3.52
N ALA A 35 -1.01 -8.67 -2.42
CA ALA A 35 -1.07 -9.25 -1.08
C ALA A 35 -2.49 -9.27 -0.49
N ALA A 36 -3.33 -8.27 -0.80
CA ALA A 36 -4.56 -8.02 -0.06
C ALA A 36 -5.84 -7.95 -0.91
N CYS A 37 -5.74 -7.72 -2.22
CA CYS A 37 -6.88 -7.41 -3.09
C CYS A 37 -7.10 -8.47 -4.18
N LEU A 38 -6.02 -9.06 -4.68
CA LEU A 38 -6.00 -9.93 -5.85
C LEU A 38 -6.99 -11.11 -5.77
N GLU A 39 -7.14 -11.72 -4.59
CA GLU A 39 -8.02 -12.89 -4.43
C GLU A 39 -9.48 -12.58 -4.82
N CYS A 40 -9.97 -11.40 -4.46
CA CYS A 40 -11.35 -10.98 -4.71
C CYS A 40 -11.50 -10.16 -6.01
N HIS A 41 -10.47 -9.39 -6.37
CA HIS A 41 -10.53 -8.46 -7.50
C HIS A 41 -9.94 -9.00 -8.81
N GLY A 42 -9.16 -10.09 -8.77
CA GLY A 42 -8.55 -10.68 -9.96
C GLY A 42 -7.16 -10.11 -10.28
N SER A 43 -6.48 -10.62 -11.30
CA SER A 43 -5.14 -10.13 -11.68
C SER A 43 -5.18 -8.80 -12.44
N GLU A 44 -6.29 -8.52 -13.10
CA GLU A 44 -6.54 -7.36 -13.97
C GLU A 44 -7.66 -6.47 -13.39
N ALA A 45 -7.95 -6.61 -12.08
CA ALA A 45 -9.09 -5.98 -11.42
C ALA A 45 -10.43 -6.24 -12.13
N GLU A 46 -10.54 -7.36 -12.85
CA GLU A 46 -11.63 -7.70 -13.74
C GLU A 46 -12.89 -8.21 -13.03
N LYS A 47 -12.76 -8.54 -11.74
CA LYS A 47 -13.86 -9.09 -10.93
C LYS A 47 -14.65 -7.97 -10.25
N LYS A 48 -14.85 -8.06 -8.92
CA LYS A 48 -15.74 -7.24 -8.09
C LYS A 48 -15.29 -5.78 -7.92
N PHE A 49 -14.65 -5.21 -8.91
CA PHE A 49 -14.30 -3.80 -9.01
C PHE A 49 -15.26 -3.11 -10.00
N ASN A 50 -15.74 -1.92 -9.66
CA ASN A 50 -16.51 -1.06 -10.56
C ASN A 50 -15.77 0.28 -10.70
N PRO A 51 -15.06 0.52 -11.82
CA PRO A 51 -14.26 1.73 -12.00
C PRO A 51 -15.10 3.00 -12.19
N ASP A 52 -16.40 2.86 -12.46
CA ASP A 52 -17.34 3.95 -12.71
C ASP A 52 -17.97 4.51 -11.43
N LEU A 53 -17.69 3.91 -10.26
CA LEU A 53 -18.12 4.48 -8.98
C LEU A 53 -17.46 5.84 -8.74
N PRO A 54 -18.13 6.77 -8.04
CA PRO A 54 -17.48 7.98 -7.57
C PRO A 54 -16.26 7.66 -6.71
N GLU A 55 -15.16 8.40 -6.88
CA GLU A 55 -13.90 8.15 -6.16
C GLU A 55 -14.09 8.11 -4.64
N GLY A 56 -14.90 9.02 -4.09
CA GLY A 56 -15.23 9.03 -2.65
C GLY A 56 -15.88 7.74 -2.16
N GLN A 57 -16.75 7.10 -2.97
CA GLN A 57 -17.36 5.82 -2.60
C GLN A 57 -16.35 4.67 -2.65
N MET A 58 -15.42 4.70 -3.61
CA MET A 58 -14.33 3.70 -3.68
C MET A 58 -13.37 3.85 -2.50
N ILE A 59 -13.03 5.08 -2.11
CA ILE A 59 -12.20 5.36 -0.94
C ILE A 59 -12.90 4.86 0.33
N ASP A 60 -14.17 5.20 0.51
CA ASP A 60 -14.95 4.76 1.68
C ASP A 60 -14.99 3.23 1.78
N SER A 61 -15.24 2.54 0.66
CA SER A 61 -15.21 1.07 0.59
C SER A 61 -13.84 0.47 0.98
N ILE A 62 -12.73 1.11 0.61
CA ILE A 62 -11.38 0.65 0.99
C ILE A 62 -11.12 0.87 2.48
N LEU A 63 -11.47 2.04 3.00
CA LEU A 63 -11.19 2.40 4.39
C LEU A 63 -12.08 1.65 5.36
N ASN A 64 -13.37 1.54 5.06
CA ASN A 64 -14.42 1.05 5.96
C ASN A 64 -14.97 -0.33 5.59
N GLY A 65 -14.54 -0.89 4.45
CA GLY A 65 -15.07 -2.13 3.91
C GLY A 65 -16.38 -1.92 3.15
N ALA A 66 -16.83 -2.97 2.47
CA ALA A 66 -18.06 -2.93 1.68
C ALA A 66 -18.76 -4.30 1.68
N LYS A 67 -20.10 -4.27 1.69
CA LYS A 67 -20.90 -5.48 1.54
C LYS A 67 -20.82 -6.00 0.12
N ALA A 68 -20.61 -7.31 -0.03
CA ALA A 68 -20.52 -7.94 -1.34
C ALA A 68 -21.60 -8.99 -1.51
N GLU A 69 -22.45 -8.84 -2.53
CA GLU A 69 -23.45 -9.84 -2.85
C GLU A 69 -22.81 -11.07 -3.53
N GLY A 70 -23.07 -12.25 -2.95
CA GLY A 70 -22.59 -13.53 -3.47
C GLY A 70 -21.10 -13.81 -3.24
N SER A 71 -20.42 -13.06 -2.39
CA SER A 71 -19.04 -13.35 -1.95
C SER A 71 -18.80 -12.89 -0.51
N ARG A 72 -17.57 -13.07 -0.03
CA ARG A 72 -17.14 -12.49 1.25
C ARG A 72 -17.17 -10.96 1.17
N ASP A 73 -17.58 -10.31 2.26
CA ASP A 73 -17.52 -8.86 2.39
C ASP A 73 -16.09 -8.34 2.20
N MET A 74 -15.95 -7.15 1.61
CA MET A 74 -14.67 -6.47 1.50
C MET A 74 -14.24 -5.96 2.90
N PRO A 75 -13.04 -6.32 3.38
CA PRO A 75 -12.59 -5.90 4.70
C PRO A 75 -12.23 -4.40 4.72
N ALA A 76 -12.37 -3.78 5.89
CA ALA A 76 -11.84 -2.45 6.16
C ALA A 76 -10.30 -2.48 6.21
N PHE A 77 -9.64 -1.50 5.59
CA PHE A 77 -8.18 -1.39 5.58
C PHE A 77 -7.64 -0.19 6.37
N ALA A 78 -8.50 0.67 6.92
CA ALA A 78 -8.07 1.78 7.79
C ALA A 78 -7.25 1.27 8.99
N GLU A 79 -7.73 0.23 9.67
CA GLU A 79 -7.03 -0.41 10.80
C GLU A 79 -5.73 -1.13 10.38
N LYS A 80 -5.51 -1.30 9.08
CA LYS A 80 -4.30 -1.90 8.48
C LYS A 80 -3.32 -0.84 7.96
N GLY A 81 -3.51 0.42 8.34
CA GLY A 81 -2.63 1.53 8.01
C GLY A 81 -2.84 2.10 6.61
N ILE A 82 -3.99 1.84 5.98
CA ILE A 82 -4.41 2.52 4.75
C ILE A 82 -5.13 3.81 5.12
N ASP A 83 -4.61 4.93 4.61
CA ASP A 83 -5.24 6.25 4.68
C ASP A 83 -5.83 6.61 3.31
N GLU A 84 -6.48 7.78 3.21
CA GLU A 84 -7.09 8.25 1.96
C GLU A 84 -6.07 8.33 0.80
N THR A 85 -4.83 8.74 1.08
CA THR A 85 -3.77 8.84 0.06
C THR A 85 -3.43 7.47 -0.51
N LYS A 86 -3.27 6.47 0.36
CA LYS A 86 -2.99 5.08 -0.05
C LYS A 86 -4.20 4.45 -0.75
N ALA A 87 -5.42 4.74 -0.30
CA ALA A 87 -6.64 4.29 -0.96
C ALA A 87 -6.74 4.82 -2.39
N LYS A 88 -6.47 6.12 -2.59
CA LYS A 88 -6.38 6.73 -3.94
C LYS A 88 -5.32 6.04 -4.80
N ALA A 89 -4.14 5.78 -4.27
CA ALA A 89 -3.08 5.07 -4.99
C ALA A 89 -3.50 3.64 -5.40
N LEU A 90 -4.25 2.93 -4.54
CA LEU A 90 -4.82 1.61 -4.87
C LEU A 90 -5.85 1.71 -5.99
N ILE A 91 -6.77 2.69 -5.93
CA ILE A 91 -7.79 2.90 -6.97
C ILE A 91 -7.13 3.21 -8.32
N THR A 92 -6.13 4.10 -8.34
CA THR A 92 -5.36 4.41 -9.56
C THR A 92 -4.70 3.16 -10.14
N TYR A 93 -4.07 2.35 -9.29
CA TYR A 93 -3.46 1.09 -9.74
C TYR A 93 -4.50 0.12 -10.30
N MET A 94 -5.62 -0.10 -9.60
CA MET A 94 -6.70 -0.98 -10.05
C MET A 94 -7.30 -0.55 -11.39
N LYS A 95 -7.44 0.76 -11.64
CA LYS A 95 -7.86 1.28 -12.95
C LYS A 95 -6.83 0.95 -14.02
N SER A 96 -5.54 1.20 -13.75
CA SER A 96 -4.45 0.97 -14.73
C SER A 96 -4.27 -0.47 -15.19
N ILE A 97 -4.65 -1.46 -14.37
CA ILE A 97 -4.52 -2.89 -14.71
C ILE A 97 -5.77 -3.48 -15.34
N ARG A 98 -6.85 -2.69 -15.47
CA ARG A 98 -8.13 -3.09 -16.08
C ARG A 98 -8.30 -2.56 -17.50
N GLU A 99 -7.49 -1.58 -17.90
CA GLU A 99 -7.49 -0.97 -19.23
C GLU A 99 -7.06 -1.93 -20.34
#